data_AF-A0A1M5WQT8-F1
#
_entry.id   AF-A0A1M5WQT8-F1
#
_cell.length_a   1.000
_cell.length_b   1.000
_cell.length_c   1.000
_cell.angle_alpha   90.00
_cell.angle_beta   90.00
_cell.angle_gamma   90.00
#
_symmetry.space_group_name_H-M   'P 1'
#
loop_
_entity.id
_entity.type
_entity.pdbx_description
1 polymer ?
#
loop_
_entity_poly.entity_id
_entity_poly.type
_entity_poly.pdbx_seq_one_letter_code
_entity_poly.pdbx_strand_id
1 'polypeptide(L)'
;MKKVLNMLLVVGCIVAFLAFPIQSSAASNKGAEGTFQSYTKQINDYMVVYANREVPPSTYYYNVGGWSGTLRLEHWQSTGSGVIAYYSGKVRCAAPCPM
;
A
#
# COMPACT_ATOMS: atom_id res chain seq x y z
N MET A 1 -55.80 27.07 -51.07
CA MET A 1 -56.33 25.69 -51.03
C MET A 1 -55.41 24.87 -50.13
N LYS A 2 -56.00 24.07 -49.22
CA LYS A 2 -55.38 23.02 -48.36
C LYS A 2 -54.39 23.59 -47.31
N LYS A 3 -54.70 23.58 -46.01
CA LYS A 3 -54.63 22.43 -45.07
C LYS A 3 -53.20 21.84 -45.13
N VAL A 4 -52.41 21.66 -44.09
CA VAL A 4 -52.54 20.94 -42.81
C VAL A 4 -51.22 21.29 -42.06
N LEU A 5 -51.20 21.85 -40.85
CA LEU A 5 -51.19 21.17 -39.54
C LEU A 5 -50.11 20.07 -39.38
N ASN A 6 -49.51 20.07 -38.19
CA ASN A 6 -48.70 19.05 -37.52
C ASN A 6 -47.18 19.02 -37.79
N MET A 7 -46.32 19.40 -36.84
CA MET A 7 -46.06 18.77 -35.52
C MET A 7 -45.22 17.49 -35.69
N LEU A 8 -43.92 17.58 -35.40
CA LEU A 8 -43.17 16.64 -34.56
C LEU A 8 -41.77 17.26 -34.35
N LEU A 9 -41.43 17.78 -33.17
CA LEU A 9 -40.99 17.08 -31.94
C LEU A 9 -39.49 16.72 -31.98
N VAL A 10 -38.82 17.02 -30.86
CA VAL A 10 -37.55 16.45 -30.35
C VAL A 10 -36.28 17.14 -30.87
N VAL A 11 -35.76 18.18 -30.21
CA VAL A 11 -35.03 18.17 -28.91
C VAL A 11 -33.79 17.27 -28.94
N GLY A 12 -32.64 17.92 -29.16
CA GLY A 12 -31.39 17.75 -28.42
C GLY A 12 -30.93 16.34 -28.03
N CYS A 13 -29.88 15.89 -28.71
CA CYS A 13 -28.75 15.13 -28.16
C CYS A 13 -27.57 15.49 -29.09
N ILE A 14 -26.62 16.38 -28.72
CA ILE A 14 -25.46 16.08 -27.86
C ILE A 14 -25.00 14.64 -28.14
N VAL A 15 -23.91 14.40 -28.85
CA VAL A 15 -22.56 14.35 -28.27
C VAL A 15 -21.53 14.41 -29.41
N ALA A 16 -20.53 15.26 -29.19
CA ALA A 16 -19.30 15.35 -29.95
C ALA A 16 -18.55 14.00 -29.98
N PHE A 17 -18.46 13.38 -31.15
CA PHE A 17 -17.50 12.31 -31.43
C PHE A 17 -16.20 12.93 -31.96
N LEU A 18 -15.34 13.41 -31.05
CA LEU A 18 -13.95 13.69 -31.34
C LEU A 18 -13.07 13.01 -30.28
N ALA A 19 -12.15 12.18 -30.77
CA ALA A 19 -10.96 11.62 -30.09
C ALA A 19 -11.19 10.55 -29.00
N PHE A 20 -11.23 9.28 -29.41
CA PHE A 20 -10.73 8.19 -28.58
C PHE A 20 -9.26 7.95 -28.90
N PRO A 21 -8.33 7.97 -27.93
CA PRO A 21 -7.01 7.38 -28.11
C PRO A 21 -7.15 5.86 -28.09
N ILE A 22 -6.58 5.21 -29.10
CA ILE A 22 -6.45 3.76 -29.21
C ILE A 22 -5.65 3.28 -27.99
N GLN A 23 -6.32 2.71 -26.98
CA GLN A 23 -5.65 2.00 -25.91
C GLN A 23 -5.11 0.69 -26.49
N SER A 24 -3.83 0.72 -26.87
CA SER A 24 -3.06 -0.49 -27.15
C SER A 24 -3.05 -1.35 -25.88
N SER A 25 -3.85 -2.40 -25.83
CA SER A 25 -3.74 -3.45 -24.82
C SER A 25 -2.65 -4.41 -25.27
N ALA A 26 -1.41 -4.15 -24.86
CA ALA A 26 -0.39 -5.18 -24.86
C ALA A 26 -0.76 -6.19 -23.77
N ALA A 27 -1.35 -7.32 -24.17
CA ALA A 27 -1.56 -8.46 -23.30
C ALA A 27 -0.18 -8.98 -22.86
N SER A 28 0.25 -8.55 -21.68
CA SER A 28 1.44 -9.08 -21.03
C SER A 28 1.13 -10.50 -20.58
N ASN A 29 1.55 -11.49 -21.38
CA ASN A 29 1.64 -12.87 -20.96
C ASN A 29 2.74 -12.95 -19.88
N LYS A 30 2.35 -12.91 -18.60
CA LYS A 30 3.21 -13.37 -17.51
C LYS A 30 2.50 -14.51 -16.80
N GLY A 31 3.14 -15.67 -16.93
CA GLY A 31 2.60 -16.97 -16.54
C GLY A 31 2.19 -17.03 -15.07
N ALA A 32 1.27 -17.96 -14.82
CA ALA A 32 0.95 -18.58 -13.54
C ALA A 32 1.45 -17.78 -12.32
N GLU A 33 0.69 -16.75 -11.95
CA GLU A 33 0.73 -16.21 -10.60
C GLU A 33 0.32 -17.34 -9.65
N GLY A 34 1.31 -18.11 -9.18
CA GLY A 34 1.16 -18.77 -7.89
C GLY A 34 0.84 -17.67 -6.90
N THR A 35 -0.39 -17.65 -6.38
CA THR A 35 -0.81 -16.72 -5.34
C THR A 35 0.04 -16.99 -4.10
N PHE A 36 1.21 -16.36 -4.02
CA PHE A 36 2.01 -16.35 -2.81
C PHE A 36 1.21 -15.55 -1.78
N GLN A 37 0.52 -16.25 -0.88
CA GLN A 37 -0.18 -15.60 0.22
C GLN A 37 0.85 -14.86 1.07
N SER A 38 0.80 -13.53 1.04
CA SER A 38 1.59 -12.69 1.94
C SER A 38 0.74 -12.32 3.15
N TYR A 39 1.26 -12.55 4.35
CA TYR A 39 0.60 -12.16 5.59
C TYR A 39 1.23 -10.88 6.12
N THR A 40 0.44 -10.06 6.81
CA THR A 40 0.90 -8.86 7.48
C THR A 40 0.53 -8.93 8.96
N LYS A 41 1.48 -8.57 9.83
CA LYS A 41 1.30 -8.48 11.28
C LYS A 41 1.71 -7.09 11.76
N GLN A 42 0.97 -6.57 12.72
CA GLN A 42 1.35 -5.35 13.43
C GLN A 42 2.25 -5.70 14.62
N ILE A 43 3.36 -5.01 14.75
CA ILE A 43 4.24 -5.01 15.92
C ILE A 43 4.02 -3.68 16.64
N ASN A 44 3.68 -3.73 17.92
CA ASN A 44 3.33 -2.52 18.69
C ASN A 44 4.47 -2.03 19.60
N ASP A 45 5.35 -2.90 20.10
CA ASP A 45 6.42 -2.52 21.01
C ASP A 45 7.64 -3.42 20.86
N TYR A 46 8.42 -3.21 19.80
CA TYR A 46 9.69 -3.89 19.63
C TYR A 46 10.81 -3.12 20.33
N MET A 47 11.36 -3.71 21.39
CA MET A 47 12.40 -3.09 22.21
C MET A 47 13.80 -3.36 21.62
N VAL A 48 14.60 -2.30 21.48
CA VAL A 48 16.00 -2.37 21.08
C VAL A 48 16.85 -1.59 22.09
N VAL A 49 17.98 -2.17 22.49
CA VAL A 49 18.91 -1.53 23.44
C VAL A 49 20.14 -1.05 22.68
N TYR A 50 20.42 0.25 22.78
CA TYR A 50 21.61 0.89 22.25
C TYR A 50 22.57 1.20 23.41
N ALA A 51 23.83 0.80 23.27
CA ALA A 51 24.87 1.10 24.25
C ALA A 51 25.39 2.54 24.09
N ASN A 52 26.16 3.03 25.08
CA ASN A 52 26.95 4.26 24.96
C ASN A 52 26.16 5.57 24.70
N ARG A 53 24.90 5.63 25.13
CA ARG A 53 24.02 6.82 24.98
C ARG A 53 23.82 7.26 23.53
N GLU A 54 23.82 6.31 22.60
CA GLU A 54 23.51 6.59 21.21
C GLU A 54 22.03 6.96 21.05
N VAL A 55 21.76 8.00 20.26
CA VAL A 55 20.39 8.37 19.91
C VAL A 55 19.85 7.32 18.92
N PRO A 56 18.72 6.66 19.23
CA PRO A 56 18.21 5.59 18.39
C PRO A 56 17.75 6.14 17.02
N PRO A 57 17.98 5.40 15.92
CA PRO A 57 17.49 5.77 14.61
C PRO A 57 15.95 5.79 14.59
N SER A 58 15.38 6.63 13.73
CA SER A 58 13.92 6.77 13.57
C SER A 58 13.23 5.53 12.99
N THR A 59 14.00 4.58 12.47
CA THR A 59 13.50 3.31 11.92
C THR A 59 14.38 2.14 12.34
N TYR A 60 13.80 0.95 12.38
CA TYR A 60 14.48 -0.30 12.66
C TYR A 60 14.02 -1.38 11.68
N TYR A 61 14.95 -2.12 11.09
CA TYR A 61 14.59 -3.24 10.23
C TYR A 61 14.36 -4.49 11.07
N TYR A 62 13.09 -4.88 11.18
CA TYR A 62 12.68 -6.12 11.83
C TYR A 62 12.85 -7.27 10.86
N ASN A 63 13.53 -8.32 11.31
CA ASN A 63 13.67 -9.59 10.59
C ASN A 63 13.80 -10.72 11.60
N VAL A 64 12.66 -11.29 12.02
CA VAL A 64 12.59 -12.34 13.03
C VAL A 64 11.56 -13.36 12.61
N GLY A 65 11.94 -14.65 12.61
CA GLY A 65 11.02 -15.74 12.33
C GLY A 65 10.30 -15.58 11.00
N GLY A 66 11.00 -15.28 9.90
CA GLY A 66 10.39 -15.13 8.57
C GLY A 66 9.49 -13.90 8.39
N TRP A 67 9.22 -13.14 9.45
CA TRP A 67 8.57 -11.84 9.40
C TRP A 67 9.61 -10.75 9.22
N SER A 68 9.43 -9.93 8.19
CA SER A 68 10.32 -8.82 7.91
C SER A 68 9.58 -7.53 7.58
N GLY A 69 10.17 -6.39 7.94
CA GLY A 69 9.59 -5.08 7.65
C GLY A 69 10.29 -3.97 8.39
N THR A 70 10.00 -2.73 8.02
CA THR A 70 10.55 -1.55 8.68
C THR A 70 9.59 -1.07 9.76
N LEU A 71 10.10 -1.01 10.99
CA LEU A 71 9.42 -0.41 12.13
C LEU A 71 9.85 1.05 12.29
N ARG A 72 9.00 1.88 12.87
CA ARG A 72 9.23 3.29 13.18
C ARG A 72 9.39 3.45 14.69
N LEU A 73 10.28 4.35 15.09
CA LEU A 73 10.51 4.67 16.49
C LEU A 73 9.27 5.39 17.04
N GLU A 74 8.69 4.83 18.11
CA GLU A 74 7.57 5.46 18.82
C GLU A 74 8.10 6.35 19.95
N HIS A 75 8.92 5.77 20.81
CA HIS A 75 9.52 6.46 21.94
C HIS A 75 10.83 5.78 22.36
N TRP A 76 11.64 6.50 23.13
CA TRP A 76 12.86 5.96 23.73
C TRP A 76 13.16 6.65 25.06
N GLN A 77 13.95 5.98 25.87
CA GLN A 77 14.37 6.49 27.18
C GLN A 77 15.86 6.18 27.43
N SER A 78 16.55 7.12 28.08
CA SER A 78 17.93 6.91 28.52
C SER A 78 17.95 6.21 29.87
N THR A 79 18.80 5.20 30.03
CA THR A 79 18.99 4.45 31.28
C THR A 79 20.30 4.84 32.00
N GLY A 80 20.99 5.88 31.52
CA GLY A 80 22.27 6.35 32.05
C GLY A 80 23.48 5.60 31.49
N SER A 81 23.36 4.29 31.27
CA SER A 81 24.35 3.43 30.61
C SER A 81 24.07 3.20 29.12
N GLY A 82 22.84 3.47 28.67
CA GLY A 82 22.43 3.31 27.28
C GLY A 82 21.06 3.93 27.01
N VAL A 83 20.47 3.54 25.89
CA VAL A 83 19.12 3.92 25.48
C VAL A 83 18.30 2.68 25.19
N ILE A 84 17.06 2.68 25.68
CA ILE A 84 16.02 1.71 25.31
C ILE A 84 15.08 2.41 24.34
N ALA A 85 14.92 1.85 23.14
CA ALA A 85 14.06 2.36 22.09
C ALA A 85 12.94 1.36 21.78
N TYR A 86 11.74 1.89 21.56
CA TYR A 86 10.54 1.10 21.26
C TYR A 86 10.05 1.44 19.86
N TYR A 87 9.92 0.41 19.02
CA TYR A 87 9.53 0.55 17.62
C TYR A 87 8.20 -0.16 17.33
N SER A 88 7.38 0.44 16.46
CA SER A 88 6.12 -0.13 15.99
C SER A 88 6.05 -0.16 14.45
N GLY A 89 5.27 -1.06 13.89
CA GLY A 89 5.09 -1.10 12.44
C GLY A 89 4.49 -2.40 11.92
N LYS A 90 4.23 -2.42 10.62
CA LYS A 90 3.72 -3.60 9.92
C LYS A 90 4.87 -4.40 9.34
N VAL A 91 4.90 -5.68 9.66
CA VAL A 91 5.84 -6.65 9.11
C VAL A 91 5.09 -7.62 8.21
N ARG A 92 5.78 -8.14 7.20
CA ARG A 92 5.25 -9.05 6.21
C ARG A 92 5.99 -10.36 6.26
N CYS A 93 5.29 -11.42 5.93
CA CYS A 93 5.89 -12.72 5.71
C CYS A 93 5.28 -13.35 4.44
N ALA A 94 6.12 -14.00 3.65
CA ALA A 94 5.70 -14.81 2.52
C ALA A 94 5.50 -16.26 3.00
N ALA A 95 4.36 -16.86 2.68
CA ALA A 95 4.00 -18.19 3.16
C ALA A 95 5.10 -19.25 2.88
N PRO A 96 5.26 -20.25 3.78
CA PRO A 96 4.57 -20.41 5.06
C PRO A 96 5.13 -19.51 6.16
N CYS A 97 4.23 -18.83 6.89
CA CYS A 97 4.62 -17.93 7.98
C CYS A 97 4.54 -18.65 9.32
N PRO A 98 5.59 -18.59 10.17
CA PRO A 98 5.50 -19.14 11.51
C PRO A 98 4.50 -18.31 12.31
N MET A 99 3.62 -19.02 13.01
CA MET A 99 2.58 -18.45 13.87
C MET A 99 3.18 -17.86 15.13
#